data_AF-A0A519NUP8-F1
#
_entry.id   AF-A0A519NUP8-F1
#
_cell.length_a   1.000
_cell.length_b   1.000
_cell.length_c   1.000
_cell.angle_alpha   90.00
_cell.angle_beta   90.00
_cell.angle_gamma   90.00
#
_symmetry.space_group_name_H-M   'P 1'
#
loop_
_entity.id
_entity.type
_entity.pdbx_description
1 polymer ?
#
loop_
_entity_poly.entity_id
_entity_poly.type
_entity_poly.pdbx_seq_one_letter_code
_entity_poly.pdbx_strand_id
1 'polypeptide(L)'
;MSETAPSPVAPSSLSPLWRAWGVEVFVALVMAVFALVWSERASWFVAAAVTVLALGGIARMRTRPQAQAGAAAAVEEAIEAPTVVEEALEVLDDPVLIVAGEDPDYLTRRRILFANRAARELMRIPKEGALLLTAVRDPDVLEAVDEALFGGLERIVEFAPGGVQDRRWRARTRPLPAVQG
;
A
#
# COMPACT_ATOMS: atom_id res chain seq x y z
N MET A 1 -7.51 26.45 40.57
CA MET A 1 -8.07 26.90 39.28
C MET A 1 -7.32 26.17 38.21
N SER A 2 -7.95 25.13 37.66
CA SER A 2 -7.39 24.24 36.66
C SER A 2 -7.69 24.84 35.29
N GLU A 3 -6.67 25.24 34.54
CA GLU A 3 -6.82 25.64 33.14
C GLU A 3 -5.99 24.69 32.28
N THR A 4 -6.67 23.66 31.79
CA THR A 4 -6.19 22.71 30.79
C THR A 4 -6.12 23.42 29.45
N ALA A 5 -4.92 23.77 28.99
CA ALA A 5 -4.70 24.23 27.63
C ALA A 5 -4.94 23.06 26.64
N PRO A 6 -5.84 23.19 25.66
CA PRO A 6 -6.05 22.16 24.66
C PRO A 6 -4.91 22.13 23.63
N SER A 7 -4.40 20.93 23.40
CA SER A 7 -3.39 20.55 22.42
C SER A 7 -3.73 21.00 20.98
N PRO A 8 -2.84 21.67 20.23
CA PRO A 8 -3.08 22.02 18.83
C PRO A 8 -2.59 20.89 17.93
N VAL A 9 -3.34 19.79 17.89
CA VAL A 9 -3.17 18.77 16.85
C VAL A 9 -4.52 18.56 16.17
N ALA A 10 -4.75 19.34 15.12
CA ALA A 10 -5.71 19.00 14.08
C ALA A 10 -5.08 19.29 12.71
N PRO A 11 -5.10 18.33 11.77
CA PRO A 11 -4.46 18.44 10.47
C PRO A 11 -5.26 19.38 9.55
N SER A 12 -4.59 20.35 8.92
CA SER A 12 -5.11 20.97 7.71
C SER A 12 -4.86 20.04 6.52
N SER A 13 -5.66 18.99 6.41
CA SER A 13 -5.77 18.17 5.20
C SER A 13 -6.56 18.96 4.14
N LEU A 14 -5.89 19.86 3.44
CA LEU A 14 -6.41 20.38 2.18
C LEU A 14 -6.20 19.31 1.10
N SER A 15 -7.34 18.81 0.62
CA SER A 15 -7.57 17.68 -0.28
C SER A 15 -6.74 17.67 -1.59
N PRO A 16 -6.16 16.52 -1.99
CA PRO A 16 -5.77 16.25 -3.37
C PRO A 16 -6.92 15.66 -4.22
N LEU A 17 -8.08 15.37 -3.62
CA LEU A 17 -9.24 14.74 -4.29
C LEU A 17 -9.81 15.55 -5.47
N TRP A 18 -9.50 16.84 -5.59
CA TRP A 18 -10.00 17.68 -6.68
C TRP A 18 -9.29 17.45 -8.04
N ARG A 19 -8.08 16.86 -8.06
CA ARG A 19 -7.33 16.68 -9.33
C ARG A 19 -7.78 15.48 -10.16
N ALA A 20 -8.44 14.49 -9.56
CA ALA A 20 -8.90 13.30 -10.28
C ALA A 20 -10.37 13.38 -10.77
N TRP A 21 -11.19 14.25 -10.16
CA TRP A 21 -12.62 14.37 -10.47
C TRP A 21 -12.96 15.63 -11.27
N GLY A 22 -12.00 16.55 -11.45
CA GLY A 22 -12.25 17.84 -12.09
C GLY A 22 -12.58 17.73 -13.58
N VAL A 23 -11.85 16.88 -14.33
CA VAL A 23 -12.00 16.82 -15.79
C VAL A 23 -13.29 16.10 -16.21
N GLU A 24 -13.63 14.98 -15.58
CA GLU A 24 -14.83 14.21 -15.93
C GLU A 24 -16.13 14.96 -15.60
N VAL A 25 -16.20 15.58 -14.42
CA VAL A 25 -17.38 16.38 -14.03
C VAL A 25 -17.48 17.64 -14.89
N PHE A 26 -16.35 18.27 -15.24
CA PHE A 26 -16.32 19.43 -16.12
C PHE A 26 -16.77 19.09 -17.54
N VAL A 27 -16.33 17.97 -18.11
CA VAL A 27 -16.76 17.52 -19.44
C VAL A 27 -18.25 17.18 -19.45
N ALA A 28 -18.76 16.48 -18.42
CA ALA A 28 -20.18 16.17 -18.30
C ALA A 28 -21.05 17.44 -18.17
N LEU A 29 -20.59 18.41 -17.39
CA LEU A 29 -21.28 19.68 -17.18
C LEU A 29 -21.29 20.54 -18.46
N VAL A 30 -20.16 20.65 -19.16
CA VAL A 30 -20.06 21.36 -20.45
C VAL A 30 -20.98 20.73 -21.49
N MET A 31 -21.02 19.40 -21.56
CA MET A 31 -21.92 18.67 -22.48
C MET A 31 -23.40 18.86 -22.14
N ALA A 32 -23.76 18.91 -20.85
CA ALA A 32 -25.13 19.18 -20.40
C ALA A 32 -25.57 20.61 -20.75
N VAL A 33 -24.69 21.61 -20.59
CA VAL A 33 -24.95 23.00 -20.99
C VAL A 33 -25.08 23.10 -22.51
N PHE A 34 -24.23 22.42 -23.27
CA PHE A 34 -24.29 22.42 -24.74
C PHE A 34 -25.59 21.80 -25.28
N ALA A 35 -26.13 20.77 -24.60
CA ALA A 35 -27.41 20.16 -24.92
C ALA A 35 -28.62 21.08 -24.70
N LEU A 36 -28.54 22.03 -23.75
CA LEU A 36 -29.59 23.04 -23.51
C LEU A 36 -29.60 24.14 -24.58
N VAL A 37 -28.43 24.50 -25.13
CA VAL A 37 -28.31 25.60 -26.11
C VAL A 37 -28.65 25.15 -27.53
N TRP A 38 -28.49 23.86 -27.86
CA TRP A 38 -28.75 23.29 -29.20
C TRP A 38 -29.83 22.19 -29.14
N SER A 39 -31.09 22.59 -28.90
CA SER A 39 -32.19 21.64 -28.65
C SER A 39 -32.55 20.76 -29.85
N GLU A 40 -32.24 21.18 -31.09
CA GLU A 40 -32.49 20.39 -32.31
C GLU A 40 -31.63 19.12 -32.42
N ARG A 41 -30.54 19.01 -31.65
CA ARG A 41 -29.64 17.83 -31.63
C ARG A 41 -29.49 17.20 -30.24
N ALA A 42 -30.36 17.55 -29.30
CA ALA A 42 -30.28 17.15 -27.90
C ALA A 42 -30.20 15.62 -27.69
N SER A 43 -30.89 14.83 -28.52
CA SER A 43 -30.90 13.36 -28.43
C SER A 43 -29.52 12.75 -28.69
N TRP A 44 -28.71 13.31 -29.59
CA TRP A 44 -27.36 12.83 -29.88
C TRP A 44 -26.39 13.12 -28.72
N PHE A 45 -26.52 14.29 -28.08
CA PHE A 45 -25.69 14.67 -26.94
C PHE A 45 -26.01 13.86 -25.68
N VAL A 46 -27.29 13.57 -25.43
CA VAL A 46 -27.70 12.69 -24.33
C VAL A 46 -27.18 11.27 -24.57
N ALA A 47 -27.28 10.75 -25.80
CA ALA A 47 -26.74 9.44 -26.16
C ALA A 47 -25.22 9.38 -25.97
N ALA A 48 -24.49 10.43 -26.36
CA ALA A 48 -23.05 10.52 -26.16
C ALA A 48 -22.66 10.54 -24.66
N ALA A 49 -23.36 11.32 -23.84
CA ALA A 49 -23.09 11.39 -22.39
C ALA A 49 -23.34 10.05 -21.68
N VAL A 50 -24.44 9.36 -22.02
CA VAL A 50 -24.73 8.01 -21.51
C VAL A 50 -23.67 7.02 -21.96
N THR A 51 -23.19 7.13 -23.20
CA THR A 51 -22.15 6.24 -23.73
C THR A 51 -20.82 6.44 -23.00
N VAL A 52 -20.41 7.68 -22.74
CA VAL A 52 -19.18 7.99 -21.98
C VAL A 52 -19.28 7.49 -20.53
N LEU A 53 -20.42 7.67 -19.87
CA LEU A 53 -20.66 7.16 -18.52
C LEU A 53 -20.71 5.62 -18.49
N ALA A 54 -21.30 4.99 -19.50
CA ALA A 54 -21.33 3.53 -19.63
C ALA A 54 -19.93 2.97 -19.91
N LEU A 55 -19.15 3.60 -20.79
CA LEU A 55 -17.78 3.17 -21.09
C LEU A 55 -16.87 3.35 -19.86
N GLY A 56 -16.99 4.48 -19.15
CA GLY A 56 -16.26 4.74 -17.90
C GLY A 56 -16.65 3.77 -16.78
N GLY A 57 -17.94 3.45 -16.66
CA GLY A 57 -18.44 2.45 -15.72
C GLY A 57 -17.93 1.04 -16.02
N ILE A 58 -17.94 0.62 -17.29
CA ILE A 58 -17.43 -0.68 -17.74
C ILE A 58 -15.91 -0.77 -17.57
N ALA A 59 -15.16 0.30 -17.85
CA ALA A 59 -13.72 0.35 -17.62
C ALA A 59 -13.37 0.23 -16.12
N ARG A 60 -14.13 0.92 -15.26
CA ARG A 60 -13.99 0.87 -13.80
C ARG A 60 -14.39 -0.48 -13.20
N MET A 61 -15.31 -1.18 -13.84
CA MET A 61 -15.75 -2.52 -13.44
C MET A 61 -14.81 -3.62 -13.96
N ARG A 62 -14.04 -3.37 -15.03
CA ARG A 62 -12.94 -4.25 -15.47
C ARG A 62 -11.67 -4.08 -14.66
N THR A 63 -11.41 -2.89 -14.11
CA THR A 63 -10.23 -2.66 -13.27
C THR A 63 -10.42 -3.06 -11.80
N ARG A 64 -11.65 -3.38 -11.35
CA ARG A 64 -11.95 -3.68 -9.93
C ARG A 64 -12.11 -5.14 -9.49
N PRO A 65 -12.12 -6.18 -10.36
CA PRO A 65 -12.01 -7.55 -9.87
C PRO A 65 -11.00 -8.43 -10.63
N GLN A 66 -9.84 -7.88 -11.00
CA GLN A 66 -8.72 -8.70 -11.50
C GLN A 66 -7.38 -8.38 -10.86
N ALA A 67 -7.17 -7.18 -10.31
CA ALA A 67 -5.98 -6.86 -9.53
C ALA A 67 -5.93 -7.56 -8.16
N GLN A 68 -7.07 -7.87 -7.55
CA GLN A 68 -7.11 -8.64 -6.30
C GLN A 68 -7.01 -10.15 -6.53
N ALA A 69 -7.64 -10.68 -7.58
CA ALA A 69 -7.59 -12.11 -7.90
C ALA A 69 -6.29 -12.51 -8.60
N GLY A 70 -5.73 -11.66 -9.47
CA GLY A 70 -4.44 -11.88 -10.13
C GLY A 70 -3.25 -11.66 -9.21
N ALA A 71 -3.30 -10.71 -8.27
CA ALA A 71 -2.25 -10.57 -7.26
C ALA A 71 -2.38 -11.63 -6.16
N ALA A 72 -3.58 -12.11 -5.81
CA ALA A 72 -3.72 -13.27 -4.94
C ALA A 72 -3.25 -14.56 -5.64
N ALA A 73 -3.66 -14.80 -6.89
CA ALA A 73 -3.25 -15.97 -7.66
C ALA A 73 -1.77 -15.95 -8.06
N ALA A 74 -1.16 -14.81 -8.37
CA ALA A 74 0.28 -14.72 -8.62
C ALA A 74 1.12 -14.86 -7.33
N VAL A 75 0.55 -14.54 -6.16
CA VAL A 75 1.16 -14.81 -4.85
C VAL A 75 0.96 -16.27 -4.43
N GLU A 76 -0.10 -16.93 -4.91
CA GLU A 76 -0.42 -18.34 -4.65
C GLU A 76 0.24 -19.31 -5.66
N GLU A 77 0.50 -18.86 -6.89
CA GLU A 77 1.23 -19.59 -7.95
C GLU A 77 2.76 -19.50 -7.76
N ALA A 78 3.23 -18.54 -6.95
CA ALA A 78 4.61 -18.49 -6.45
C ALA A 78 4.89 -19.52 -5.33
N ILE A 79 3.90 -20.33 -4.94
CA ILE A 79 4.10 -21.53 -4.11
C ILE A 79 4.63 -22.67 -5.00
N GLU A 80 5.72 -22.38 -5.72
CA GLU A 80 6.60 -23.41 -6.28
C GLU A 80 7.36 -24.07 -5.11
N ALA A 81 7.92 -25.27 -5.30
CA ALA A 81 8.73 -25.90 -4.27
C ALA A 81 9.76 -24.89 -3.73
N PRO A 82 9.96 -24.80 -2.40
CA PRO A 82 10.80 -23.76 -1.81
C PRO A 82 12.16 -23.79 -2.50
N THR A 83 12.60 -22.64 -2.97
CA THR A 83 13.90 -22.56 -3.63
C THR A 83 14.99 -22.91 -2.61
N VAL A 84 16.14 -23.39 -3.08
CA VAL A 84 17.30 -23.65 -2.18
C VAL A 84 17.65 -22.41 -1.34
N VAL A 85 17.39 -21.21 -1.87
CA VAL A 85 17.58 -19.94 -1.15
C VAL A 85 16.56 -19.78 -0.01
N GLU A 86 15.29 -20.08 -0.26
CA GLU A 86 14.26 -20.02 0.78
C GLU A 86 14.51 -21.03 1.90
N GLU A 87 14.90 -22.26 1.56
CA GLU A 87 15.29 -23.27 2.56
C GLU A 87 16.50 -22.81 3.38
N ALA A 88 17.51 -22.21 2.73
CA ALA A 88 18.68 -21.67 3.43
C ALA A 88 18.30 -20.52 4.38
N LEU A 89 17.40 -19.61 3.97
CA LEU A 89 16.91 -18.53 4.82
C LEU A 89 16.06 -19.04 5.99
N GLU A 90 15.29 -20.11 5.76
CA GLU A 90 14.40 -20.72 6.76
C GLU A 90 15.16 -21.37 7.92
N VAL A 91 16.34 -21.94 7.66
CA VAL A 91 17.20 -22.57 8.69
C VAL A 91 18.01 -21.55 9.49
N LEU A 92 18.19 -20.33 8.96
CA LEU A 92 19.00 -19.29 9.62
C LEU A 92 18.45 -18.89 10.99
N ASP A 93 19.34 -18.83 11.99
CA ASP A 93 18.97 -18.45 13.37
C ASP A 93 18.73 -16.94 13.53
N ASP A 94 19.29 -16.12 12.64
CA ASP A 94 19.06 -14.69 12.62
C ASP A 94 17.65 -14.38 12.04
N PRO A 95 16.83 -13.54 12.70
CA PRO A 95 15.54 -13.11 12.18
C PRO A 95 15.65 -12.34 10.86
N VAL A 96 15.04 -12.86 9.78
CA VAL A 96 15.05 -12.22 8.45
C VAL A 96 13.62 -12.04 7.93
N LEU A 97 13.37 -10.84 7.37
CA LEU A 97 12.13 -10.46 6.71
C LEU A 97 12.44 -9.95 5.29
N ILE A 98 11.58 -10.29 4.33
CA ILE A 98 11.50 -9.64 3.03
C ILE A 98 10.17 -8.88 2.98
N VAL A 99 10.25 -7.58 2.72
CA VAL A 99 9.09 -6.68 2.69
C VAL A 99 8.98 -6.07 1.31
N ALA A 100 7.74 -5.93 0.82
CA ALA A 100 7.41 -5.12 -0.34
C ALA A 100 6.44 -4.01 0.03
N GLY A 101 6.56 -2.87 -0.65
CA GLY A 101 5.65 -1.74 -0.55
C GLY A 101 5.39 -1.16 -1.94
N GLU A 102 4.13 -0.91 -2.26
CA GLU A 102 3.73 -0.35 -3.57
C GLU A 102 3.73 1.18 -3.58
N ASP A 103 3.45 1.81 -2.43
CA ASP A 103 3.19 3.24 -2.35
C ASP A 103 3.75 3.82 -1.04
N PRO A 104 4.60 4.86 -1.09
CA PRO A 104 5.18 5.48 0.11
C PRO A 104 4.12 6.08 1.04
N ASP A 105 2.96 6.52 0.55
CA ASP A 105 1.98 7.24 1.37
C ASP A 105 1.06 6.32 2.18
N TYR A 106 1.03 5.01 1.88
CA TYR A 106 0.09 4.07 2.50
C TYR A 106 0.78 2.94 3.27
N LEU A 107 1.03 3.15 4.57
CA LEU A 107 1.66 2.14 5.46
C LEU A 107 0.95 0.77 5.42
N THR A 108 -0.37 0.76 5.22
CA THR A 108 -1.19 -0.45 5.11
C THR A 108 -0.92 -1.29 3.87
N ARG A 109 -0.12 -0.80 2.92
CA ARG A 109 0.32 -1.53 1.73
C ARG A 109 1.73 -2.13 1.86
N ARG A 110 2.38 -2.05 3.03
CA ARG A 110 3.60 -2.82 3.30
C ARG A 110 3.24 -4.26 3.64
N ARG A 111 3.72 -5.20 2.83
CA ARG A 111 3.49 -6.64 3.01
C ARG A 111 4.79 -7.37 3.27
N ILE A 112 4.75 -8.31 4.20
CA ILE A 112 5.82 -9.27 4.41
C ILE A 112 5.66 -10.36 3.35
N LEU A 113 6.61 -10.43 2.42
CA LEU A 113 6.68 -11.47 1.39
C LEU A 113 7.27 -12.76 1.96
N PHE A 114 8.23 -12.63 2.87
CA PHE A 114 8.89 -13.76 3.51
C PHE A 114 9.30 -13.39 4.93
N ALA A 115 9.18 -14.35 5.84
CA ALA A 115 9.69 -14.27 7.20
C ALA A 115 10.24 -15.64 7.55
N ASN A 116 11.51 -15.77 7.92
CA ASN A 116 12.07 -17.06 8.33
C ASN A 116 11.54 -17.53 9.70
N ARG A 117 11.85 -18.77 10.08
CA ARG A 117 11.47 -19.34 11.37
C ARG A 117 11.80 -18.43 12.55
N ALA A 118 13.03 -17.94 12.64
CA ALA A 118 13.48 -17.07 13.74
C ALA A 118 12.68 -15.75 13.81
N ALA A 119 12.38 -15.12 12.67
CA ALA A 119 11.56 -13.92 12.59
C ALA A 119 10.13 -14.16 13.04
N ARG A 120 9.51 -15.28 12.61
CA ARG A 120 8.14 -15.63 13.01
C ARG A 120 8.05 -15.92 14.50
N GLU A 121 9.05 -16.57 15.09
CA GLU A 121 9.13 -16.81 16.54
C GLU A 121 9.29 -15.51 17.33
N LEU A 122 10.21 -14.63 16.90
CA LEU A 122 10.49 -13.36 17.59
C LEU A 122 9.33 -12.38 17.51
N MET A 123 8.81 -12.14 16.31
CA MET A 123 7.80 -11.12 16.03
C MET A 123 6.36 -11.66 16.04
N ARG A 124 6.17 -12.95 16.34
CA ARG A 124 4.86 -13.63 16.40
C ARG A 124 4.04 -13.46 15.11
N ILE A 125 4.73 -13.56 13.97
CA ILE A 125 4.14 -13.38 12.64
C ILE A 125 3.47 -14.69 12.20
N PRO A 126 2.22 -14.65 11.69
CA PRO A 126 1.59 -15.83 11.10
C PRO A 126 2.36 -16.30 9.85
N LYS A 127 2.17 -17.57 9.46
CA LYS A 127 2.92 -18.18 8.34
C LYS A 127 2.56 -17.58 6.97
N GLU A 128 1.41 -16.94 6.85
CA GLU A 128 0.87 -16.40 5.60
C GLU A 128 0.91 -14.86 5.60
N GLY A 129 1.27 -14.30 4.44
CA GLY A 129 1.56 -12.88 4.17
C GLY A 129 0.90 -11.86 5.09
N ALA A 130 1.66 -11.44 6.11
CA ALA A 130 1.21 -10.47 7.09
C ALA A 130 1.50 -9.03 6.64
N LEU A 131 0.65 -8.09 7.09
CA LEU A 131 0.96 -6.67 7.01
C LEU A 131 2.17 -6.37 7.90
N LEU A 132 3.12 -5.56 7.43
CA LEU A 132 4.30 -5.23 8.24
C LEU A 132 3.90 -4.61 9.59
N LEU A 133 2.88 -3.76 9.58
CA LEU A 133 2.39 -3.05 10.76
C LEU A 133 1.84 -3.97 11.86
N THR A 134 1.41 -5.20 11.51
CA THR A 134 0.94 -6.14 12.53
C THR A 134 2.10 -6.79 13.27
N ALA A 135 3.25 -6.94 12.62
CA ALA A 135 4.47 -7.52 13.17
C ALA A 135 5.35 -6.47 13.89
N VAL A 136 5.46 -5.27 13.32
CA VAL A 136 6.32 -4.19 13.80
C VAL A 136 5.48 -2.94 14.04
N ARG A 137 5.50 -2.45 15.27
CA ARG A 137 4.77 -1.24 15.69
C ARG A 137 5.69 -0.08 16.05
N ASP A 138 6.99 -0.31 15.99
CA ASP A 138 8.00 0.71 16.29
C ASP A 138 8.10 1.68 15.08
N PRO A 139 7.85 2.98 15.29
CA PRO A 139 7.81 3.94 14.19
C PRO A 139 9.19 4.13 13.52
N ASP A 140 10.28 4.04 14.28
CA ASP A 140 11.62 4.27 13.76
C ASP A 140 12.05 3.09 12.85
N VAL A 141 11.62 1.86 13.20
CA VAL A 141 11.81 0.70 12.32
C VAL A 141 10.99 0.83 11.04
N LEU A 142 9.75 1.31 11.11
CA LEU A 142 8.90 1.51 9.93
C LEU A 142 9.47 2.57 8.99
N GLU A 143 9.98 3.68 9.52
CA GLU A 143 10.68 4.71 8.75
C GLU A 143 11.92 4.13 8.05
N ALA A 144 12.74 3.36 8.77
CA ALA A 144 13.93 2.74 8.19
C ALA A 144 13.59 1.71 7.10
N VAL A 145 12.44 1.04 7.19
CA VAL A 145 11.95 0.16 6.11
C VAL A 145 11.51 1.00 4.91
N ASP A 146 10.81 2.11 5.12
CA ASP A 146 10.36 2.99 4.04
C ASP A 146 11.53 3.65 3.30
N GLU A 147 12.57 4.08 4.02
CA GLU A 147 13.80 4.56 3.41
C GLU A 147 14.52 3.49 2.60
N ALA A 148 14.48 2.23 3.04
CA ALA A 148 15.05 1.12 2.26
C ALA A 148 14.20 0.82 1.01
N LEU A 149 12.87 0.83 1.12
CA LEU A 149 11.97 0.53 0.01
C LEU A 149 11.95 1.63 -1.06
N PHE A 150 11.83 2.88 -0.64
CA PHE A 150 11.58 4.01 -1.54
C PHE A 150 12.77 4.96 -1.67
N GLY A 151 13.61 5.06 -0.64
CA GLY A 151 14.83 5.87 -0.67
C GLY A 151 16.06 5.11 -1.18
N GLY A 152 16.01 3.78 -1.21
CA GLY A 152 17.17 2.95 -1.57
C GLY A 152 18.33 3.05 -0.56
N LEU A 153 18.02 3.40 0.70
CA LEU A 153 19.03 3.61 1.74
C LEU A 153 19.07 2.46 2.73
N GLU A 154 20.27 2.14 3.21
CA GLU A 154 20.45 1.19 4.31
C GLU A 154 20.41 1.92 5.65
N ARG A 155 19.66 1.39 6.63
CA ARG A 155 19.61 1.93 8.00
C ARG A 155 19.74 0.84 9.05
N ILE A 156 20.23 1.25 10.23
CA ILE A 156 20.23 0.45 11.45
C ILE A 156 19.52 1.24 12.53
N VAL A 157 18.58 0.59 13.23
CA VAL A 157 17.75 1.21 14.26
C VAL A 157 17.66 0.29 15.46
N GLU A 158 17.75 0.86 16.66
CA GLU A 158 17.47 0.13 17.89
C GLU A 158 15.98 0.21 18.23
N PHE A 159 15.38 -0.92 18.60
CA PHE A 159 13.97 -0.98 18.95
C PHE A 159 13.72 -2.05 20.02
N ALA A 160 12.55 -2.00 20.66
CA ALA A 160 12.09 -3.03 21.57
C ALA A 160 10.86 -3.75 20.98
N PRO A 161 10.97 -5.02 20.57
CA PRO A 161 9.80 -5.82 20.20
C PRO A 161 9.00 -6.01 21.49
N GLY A 162 7.79 -5.43 21.51
CA GLY A 162 7.00 -5.28 22.73
C GLY A 162 6.95 -6.54 23.61
N GLY A 163 7.02 -6.33 24.93
CA GLY A 163 7.05 -7.38 25.93
C GLY A 163 7.33 -6.82 27.33
N VAL A 164 7.23 -7.67 28.35
CA VAL A 164 7.48 -7.30 29.76
C VAL A 164 8.99 -7.20 30.09
N GLN A 165 9.84 -7.72 29.21
CA GLN A 165 11.30 -7.73 29.39
C GLN A 165 11.94 -6.61 28.56
N ASP A 166 12.87 -5.87 29.16
CA ASP A 166 13.59 -4.74 28.53
C ASP A 166 14.72 -5.24 27.59
N ARG A 167 14.35 -6.06 26.61
CA ARG A 167 15.27 -6.52 25.57
C ARG A 167 15.25 -5.54 24.40
N ARG A 168 16.38 -4.89 24.16
CA ARG A 168 16.61 -4.10 22.95
C ARG A 168 17.17 -4.95 21.82
N TRP A 169 16.69 -4.67 20.63
CA TRP A 169 17.06 -5.32 19.38
C TRP A 169 17.54 -4.26 18.40
N ARG A 170 18.30 -4.71 17.39
CA ARG A 170 18.71 -3.87 16.27
C ARG A 170 18.07 -4.40 15.00
N ALA A 171 17.31 -3.54 14.33
CA ALA A 171 16.81 -3.79 12.99
C ALA A 171 17.81 -3.19 11.99
N ARG A 172 18.21 -3.99 10.99
CA ARG A 172 18.97 -3.52 9.83
C ARG A 172 18.07 -3.63 8.60
N THR A 173 17.81 -2.52 7.93
CA THR A 173 17.01 -2.47 6.71
C THR A 173 17.93 -2.20 5.53
N ARG A 174 17.79 -2.97 4.44
CA ARG A 174 18.62 -2.83 3.24
C ARG A 174 17.75 -2.97 2.00
N PRO A 175 17.89 -2.08 1.00
CA PRO A 175 17.19 -2.24 -0.27
C PRO A 175 17.64 -3.54 -0.96
N LEU A 176 16.67 -4.25 -1.51
CA LEU A 176 16.95 -5.31 -2.47
C LEU A 176 17.03 -4.68 -3.87
N PRO A 177 18.01 -5.07 -4.70
CA PRO A 177 18.05 -4.61 -6.08
C PRO A 177 16.75 -5.01 -6.79
N ALA A 178 16.17 -4.09 -7.55
CA ALA A 178 14.99 -4.39 -8.35
C ALA A 178 15.32 -5.56 -9.29
N VAL A 179 14.41 -6.54 -9.36
CA VAL A 179 14.48 -7.59 -10.37
C VAL A 179 14.34 -6.89 -11.72
N GLN A 180 15.45 -6.73 -12.44
CA GLN A 180 15.42 -6.34 -13.85
C GLN A 180 14.87 -7.54 -14.60
N GLY A 181 13.56 -7.52 -14.87
CA GLY A 181 12.90 -8.45 -15.77
C GLY A 181 13.27 -8.20 -17.22
#